data_AF-A0A8X8LB57-F1
#
_entry.id   AF-A0A8X8LB57-F1
#
_cell.length_a   1.000
_cell.length_b   1.000
_cell.length_c   1.000
_cell.angle_alpha   90.00
_cell.angle_beta   90.00
_cell.angle_gamma   90.00
#
_symmetry.space_group_name_H-M   'P 1'
#
loop_
_entity.id
_entity.type
_entity.pdbx_description
1 polymer ?
#
loop_
_entity_poly.entity_id
_entity_poly.type
_entity_poly.pdbx_seq_one_letter_code
_entity_poly.pdbx_strand_id
1 'polypeptide(L)'
;MSAPATKPVETVEEAVQLANEIERLEAVLKSMKAQLKAFVDENGPVETHDAVWGYTVSVSWIFEPESLKELAQELAIEGENPWQYLSLSATAIKKLGWDEDVLSRYGKKRETKRFVSRKK
;
A
#
# COMPACT_ATOMS: atom_id res chain seq x y z
N MET A 1 -26.25 -7.54 0.55
CA MET A 1 -26.60 -7.43 1.99
C MET A 1 -26.10 -6.07 2.48
N SER A 2 -26.96 -5.24 3.08
CA SER A 2 -26.53 -3.96 3.65
C SER A 2 -25.65 -4.18 4.87
N ALA A 3 -24.58 -3.40 5.01
CA ALA A 3 -23.79 -3.38 6.24
C ALA A 3 -24.72 -3.04 7.42
N PRO A 4 -24.63 -3.75 8.56
CA PRO A 4 -25.42 -3.41 9.73
C PRO A 4 -25.04 -1.99 10.20
N ALA A 5 -26.03 -1.21 10.63
CA ALA A 5 -25.80 0.10 11.20
C ALA A 5 -24.90 -0.03 12.44
N THR A 6 -23.66 0.45 12.35
CA THR A 6 -22.73 0.45 13.49
C THR A 6 -23.12 1.58 14.43
N LYS A 7 -23.41 1.23 15.69
CA LYS A 7 -23.60 2.23 16.76
C LYS A 7 -22.32 3.06 16.92
N PRO A 8 -22.42 4.37 17.19
CA PRO A 8 -21.26 5.20 17.49
C PRO A 8 -20.57 4.72 18.77
N VAL A 9 -19.24 4.89 18.83
CA VAL A 9 -18.42 4.60 20.02
C VAL A 9 -18.35 5.88 20.86
N GLU A 10 -18.81 5.82 22.11
CA GLU A 10 -18.97 7.00 22.96
C GLU A 10 -17.99 7.03 24.14
N THR A 11 -17.42 5.87 24.52
CA THR A 11 -16.47 5.74 25.63
C THR A 11 -15.14 5.10 25.22
N VAL A 12 -14.09 5.30 26.04
CA VAL A 12 -12.78 4.67 25.83
C VAL A 12 -12.87 3.16 25.97
N GLU A 13 -13.65 2.67 26.93
CA GLU A 13 -13.88 1.24 27.15
C GLU A 13 -14.53 0.58 25.94
N GLU A 14 -15.55 1.21 25.34
CA GLU A 14 -16.17 0.75 24.09
C GLU A 14 -15.17 0.79 22.93
N ALA A 15 -14.34 1.83 22.84
CA ALA A 15 -13.30 1.92 21.82
C ALA A 15 -12.27 0.78 21.92
N VAL A 16 -11.88 0.43 23.15
CA VAL A 16 -10.98 -0.70 23.42
C VAL A 16 -11.64 -2.03 23.04
N GLN A 17 -12.90 -2.23 23.40
CA GLN A 17 -13.65 -3.43 23.01
C GLN A 17 -13.76 -3.56 21.50
N LEU A 18 -14.07 -2.47 20.79
CA LEU A 18 -14.13 -2.44 19.34
C LEU A 18 -12.76 -2.75 18.72
N ALA A 19 -11.67 -2.17 19.24
CA ALA A 19 -10.32 -2.45 18.75
C ALA A 19 -9.96 -3.93 18.89
N ASN A 20 -10.23 -4.55 20.04
CA ASN A 20 -10.00 -5.98 20.27
C ASN A 20 -10.84 -6.86 19.33
N GLU A 21 -12.08 -6.47 19.06
CA GLU A 21 -12.96 -7.18 18.13
C GLU A 21 -12.43 -7.10 16.69
N ILE A 22 -11.95 -5.92 16.27
CA ILE A 22 -11.29 -5.75 14.97
C ILE A 22 -10.07 -6.68 14.87
N GLU A 23 -9.20 -6.70 15.88
CA GLU A 23 -8.01 -7.57 15.91
C GLU A 23 -8.38 -9.06 15.79
N ARG A 24 -9.45 -9.49 16.48
CA ARG A 24 -9.96 -10.86 16.38
C ARG A 24 -10.46 -11.18 14.97
N LEU A 25 -11.27 -10.30 14.38
CA LEU A 25 -11.82 -10.48 13.04
C LEU A 25 -10.72 -10.48 11.98
N GLU A 26 -9.70 -9.63 12.11
CA GLU A 26 -8.52 -9.64 11.24
C GLU A 26 -7.75 -10.96 11.32
N ALA A 27 -7.59 -11.53 12.52
CA ALA A 27 -6.95 -12.83 12.70
C ALA A 27 -7.75 -13.98 12.05
N VAL A 28 -9.07 -13.97 12.23
CA VAL A 28 -9.97 -14.96 11.60
C VAL A 28 -9.92 -14.83 10.07
N LEU A 29 -10.03 -13.60 9.54
CA LEU A 29 -9.95 -13.33 8.11
C LEU A 29 -8.61 -13.81 7.52
N LYS A 30 -7.50 -13.55 8.22
CA LYS A 30 -6.17 -14.03 7.80
C LYS A 30 -6.12 -15.55 7.71
N SER A 31 -6.66 -16.26 8.70
CA SER A 31 -6.73 -17.72 8.70
C SER A 31 -7.58 -18.25 7.55
N MET A 32 -8.76 -17.68 7.33
CA MET A 32 -9.66 -18.08 6.23
C MET A 32 -9.02 -17.84 4.85
N LYS A 33 -8.34 -16.70 4.65
CA LYS A 33 -7.60 -16.43 3.41
C LYS A 33 -6.48 -17.42 3.17
N ALA A 34 -5.78 -17.87 4.22
CA ALA A 34 -4.73 -18.87 4.09
C ALA A 34 -5.30 -20.23 3.64
N GLN A 35 -6.44 -20.64 4.19
CA GLN A 35 -7.14 -21.87 3.78
C GLN A 35 -7.61 -21.80 2.33
N LEU A 36 -8.27 -20.71 1.95
CA LEU A 36 -8.72 -20.51 0.57
C LEU A 36 -7.55 -20.47 -0.42
N LYS A 37 -6.44 -19.82 -0.04
CA LYS A 37 -5.23 -19.80 -0.86
C LYS A 37 -4.68 -21.21 -1.07
N ALA A 38 -4.59 -22.03 -0.03
CA ALA A 38 -4.11 -23.41 -0.16
C ALA A 38 -4.97 -24.23 -1.13
N PHE A 39 -6.30 -24.07 -1.07
CA PHE A 39 -7.19 -24.68 -2.05
C PHE A 39 -6.93 -24.17 -3.48
N VAL A 40 -6.79 -22.86 -3.66
CA VAL A 40 -6.51 -22.24 -4.98
C VAL A 40 -5.16 -22.68 -5.55
N ASP A 41 -4.16 -22.90 -4.70
CA ASP A 41 -2.82 -23.39 -5.11
C ASP A 41 -2.90 -24.77 -5.78
N GLU A 42 -3.82 -25.63 -5.34
CA GLU A 42 -3.97 -26.99 -5.84
C GLU A 42 -5.04 -27.12 -6.94
N ASN A 43 -6.09 -26.30 -6.88
CA ASN A 43 -7.31 -26.49 -7.70
C ASN A 43 -7.55 -25.36 -8.71
N GLY A 44 -6.78 -24.27 -8.62
CA GLY A 44 -6.99 -23.08 -9.42
C GLY A 44 -8.00 -22.09 -8.82
N PRO A 45 -8.32 -21.01 -9.55
CA PRO A 45 -9.15 -19.91 -9.05
C PRO A 45 -10.58 -20.35 -8.67
N VAL A 46 -11.16 -19.69 -7.68
CA VAL A 46 -12.54 -19.90 -7.24
C VAL A 46 -13.37 -18.66 -7.52
N GLU A 47 -14.51 -18.82 -8.18
CA GLU A 47 -15.44 -17.73 -8.47
C GLU A 47 -16.62 -17.71 -7.48
N THR A 48 -16.97 -16.52 -7.00
CA THR A 48 -18.22 -16.24 -6.29
C THR A 48 -19.11 -15.36 -7.16
N HIS A 49 -20.29 -15.00 -6.66
CA HIS A 49 -21.17 -14.07 -7.38
C HIS A 49 -20.49 -12.72 -7.69
N ASP A 50 -19.63 -12.24 -6.79
CA ASP A 50 -19.09 -10.87 -6.85
C ASP A 50 -17.58 -10.82 -7.16
N ALA A 51 -16.85 -11.94 -7.04
CA ALA A 51 -15.39 -11.91 -7.09
C ALA A 51 -14.77 -13.23 -7.56
N VAL A 52 -13.60 -13.12 -8.19
CA VAL A 52 -12.70 -14.25 -8.48
C VAL A 52 -11.55 -14.25 -7.49
N TRP A 53 -11.37 -15.35 -6.79
CA TRP A 53 -10.27 -15.59 -5.84
C TRP A 53 -9.22 -16.43 -6.53
N GLY A 54 -8.18 -15.75 -7.01
CA GLY A 54 -7.07 -16.37 -7.73
C GLY A 54 -5.85 -15.47 -7.74
N TYR A 55 -4.79 -15.95 -8.40
CA TYR A 55 -3.62 -15.14 -8.65
C TYR A 55 -3.89 -14.10 -9.73
N THR A 56 -3.60 -12.85 -9.42
CA THR A 56 -3.50 -11.79 -10.43
C THR A 56 -2.03 -11.49 -10.64
N VAL A 57 -1.58 -11.56 -11.90
CA VAL A 57 -0.22 -11.16 -12.25
C VAL A 57 -0.16 -9.64 -12.26
N SER A 58 0.62 -9.07 -11.34
CA SER A 58 1.00 -7.67 -11.40
C SER A 58 2.32 -7.55 -12.14
N VAL A 59 2.33 -6.83 -13.26
CA VAL A 59 3.55 -6.52 -14.02
C VAL A 59 4.04 -5.16 -13.57
N SER A 60 5.29 -5.11 -13.11
CA SER A 60 5.97 -3.87 -12.74
C SER A 60 7.34 -3.84 -13.39
N TRP A 61 7.77 -2.65 -13.81
CA TRP A 61 9.07 -2.43 -14.42
C TRP A 61 10.03 -1.82 -13.39
N ILE A 62 11.25 -2.34 -13.34
CA ILE A 62 12.32 -1.80 -12.52
C ILE A 62 13.38 -1.26 -13.48
N PHE A 63 13.82 -0.03 -13.23
CA PHE A 63 14.82 0.65 -14.04
C PHE A 63 16.11 0.79 -13.24
N GLU A 64 17.22 0.35 -13.83
CA GLU A 64 18.54 0.56 -13.26
C GLU A 64 18.96 2.04 -13.37
N PRO A 65 19.88 2.54 -12.51
CA PRO A 65 20.27 3.95 -12.50
C PRO A 65 20.74 4.48 -13.85
N GLU A 66 21.52 3.69 -14.60
CA GLU A 66 22.03 4.05 -15.92
C GLU A 66 20.87 4.18 -16.93
N SER A 67 19.95 3.22 -16.93
CA SER A 67 18.77 3.24 -17.81
C SER A 67 17.77 4.34 -17.45
N LEU A 68 17.70 4.78 -16.18
CA LEU A 68 16.88 5.94 -15.80
C LEU A 68 17.38 7.24 -16.42
N LYS A 69 18.70 7.39 -16.55
CA LYS A 69 19.29 8.55 -17.22
C LYS A 69 18.95 8.54 -18.71
N GLU A 70 19.12 7.40 -19.36
CA GLU A 70 18.76 7.21 -20.78
C GLU A 70 17.27 7.48 -20.99
N LEU A 71 16.40 6.93 -20.16
CA LEU A 71 14.96 7.19 -20.20
C LEU A 71 14.64 8.68 -20.06
N ALA A 72 15.30 9.39 -19.15
CA ALA A 72 15.11 10.83 -18.99
C ALA A 72 15.57 11.61 -20.23
N GLN A 73 16.61 11.15 -20.92
CA GLN A 73 17.07 11.76 -22.17
C GLN A 73 16.05 11.54 -23.29
N GLU A 74 15.54 10.31 -23.45
CA GLU A 74 14.53 10.00 -24.46
C GLU A 74 13.24 10.81 -24.23
N LEU A 75 12.74 10.88 -22.99
CA LEU A 75 11.59 11.71 -22.64
C LEU A 75 11.80 13.19 -23.04
N ALA A 76 13.00 13.73 -22.77
CA ALA A 76 13.33 15.10 -23.16
C ALA A 76 13.40 15.28 -24.69
N ILE A 77 13.92 14.29 -25.42
CA ILE A 77 13.96 14.29 -26.89
C ILE A 77 12.53 14.27 -27.47
N GLU A 78 11.62 13.52 -26.85
CA GLU A 78 10.20 13.48 -27.20
C GLU A 78 9.43 14.77 -26.85
N GLY A 79 10.09 15.72 -26.17
CA GLY A 79 9.50 17.01 -25.78
C GLY A 79 8.77 16.97 -24.43
N GLU A 80 8.84 15.86 -23.71
CA GLU A 80 8.28 15.69 -22.38
C GLU A 80 9.23 16.22 -21.29
N ASN A 81 8.71 16.57 -20.11
CA ASN A 81 9.53 16.88 -18.95
C ASN A 81 9.73 15.61 -18.09
N PRO A 82 10.94 15.01 -18.04
CA PRO A 82 11.17 13.77 -17.31
C PRO A 82 10.79 13.84 -15.83
N TRP A 83 10.92 15.02 -15.21
CA TRP A 83 10.65 15.23 -13.80
C TRP A 83 9.16 15.27 -13.43
N GLN A 84 8.26 15.21 -14.42
CA GLN A 84 6.85 14.93 -14.16
C GLN A 84 6.57 13.45 -13.91
N TYR A 85 7.42 12.57 -14.43
CA TYR A 85 7.27 11.12 -14.35
C TYR A 85 8.22 10.49 -13.33
N LEU A 86 9.42 11.07 -13.19
CA LEU A 86 10.46 10.61 -12.28
C LEU A 86 10.37 11.34 -10.95
N SER A 87 10.45 10.57 -9.85
CA SER A 87 10.50 11.11 -8.50
C SER A 87 11.43 10.29 -7.61
N LEU A 88 11.96 10.92 -6.56
CA LEU A 88 12.73 10.22 -5.55
C LEU A 88 11.79 9.46 -4.61
N SER A 89 11.98 8.15 -4.52
CA SER A 89 11.26 7.33 -3.55
C SER A 89 11.68 7.69 -2.11
N ALA A 90 10.80 7.45 -1.15
CA ALA A 90 11.11 7.64 0.27
C ALA A 90 12.35 6.83 0.71
N THR A 91 12.54 5.64 0.14
CA THR A 91 13.73 4.80 0.38
C THR A 91 15.00 5.45 -0.17
N ALA A 92 14.95 6.02 -1.38
CA ALA A 92 16.10 6.73 -1.96
C ALA A 92 16.47 7.96 -1.13
N ILE A 93 15.48 8.75 -0.71
CA ILE A 93 15.68 9.91 0.16
C ILE A 93 16.36 9.50 1.48
N LYS A 94 15.90 8.41 2.11
CA LYS A 94 16.52 7.89 3.33
C LYS A 94 17.98 7.46 3.12
N LYS A 95 18.32 6.87 1.97
CA LYS A 95 19.69 6.46 1.63
C LYS A 95 20.63 7.65 1.43
N LEU A 96 20.12 8.81 1.01
CA LEU A 96 20.92 10.03 0.89
C LEU A 96 21.41 10.56 2.25
N GLY A 97 20.74 10.18 3.35
CA GLY A 97 21.14 10.60 4.70
C GLY A 97 20.95 12.09 4.97
N TRP A 98 20.16 12.79 4.15
CA TRP A 98 19.88 14.22 4.32
C TRP A 98 18.87 14.46 5.45
N ASP A 99 19.09 15.52 6.20
CA ASP A 99 18.18 15.98 7.27
C ASP A 99 16.97 16.77 6.71
N GLU A 100 16.02 17.10 7.59
CA GLU A 100 14.83 17.86 7.21
C GLU A 100 15.18 19.26 6.68
N ASP A 101 16.23 19.89 7.20
CA ASP A 101 16.65 21.23 6.80
C ASP A 101 17.11 21.25 5.34
N VAL A 102 17.89 20.26 4.92
CA VAL A 102 18.33 20.12 3.52
C VAL A 102 17.15 19.77 2.61
N LEU A 103 16.29 18.82 3.01
CA LEU A 103 15.16 18.40 2.18
C LEU A 103 14.13 19.51 1.96
N SER A 104 13.93 20.38 2.96
CA SER A 104 13.00 21.51 2.89
C SER A 104 13.37 22.55 1.82
N ARG A 105 14.63 22.59 1.38
CA ARG A 105 15.10 23.48 0.31
C ARG A 105 14.62 23.05 -1.08
N TYR A 106 14.34 21.75 -1.25
CA TYR A 106 14.03 21.14 -2.56
C TYR A 106 12.61 20.59 -2.65
N GLY A 107 11.93 20.40 -1.52
CA GLY A 107 10.62 19.77 -1.48
C GLY A 107 9.68 20.38 -0.46
N LYS A 108 8.42 19.93 -0.48
CA LYS A 108 7.40 20.27 0.52
C LYS A 108 7.07 19.04 1.35
N LYS A 109 7.11 19.19 2.67
CA LYS A 109 6.70 18.12 3.60
C LYS A 109 5.19 17.86 3.43
N ARG A 110 4.82 16.60 3.17
CA ARG A 110 3.42 16.14 3.12
C ARG A 110 3.22 15.08 4.18
N GLU A 111 2.36 15.38 5.16
CA GLU A 111 1.98 14.43 6.20
C GLU A 111 0.63 13.82 5.87
N THR A 112 0.53 12.48 5.95
CA THR A 112 -0.74 11.76 5.81
C THR A 112 -0.94 10.89 7.05
N LYS A 113 -2.07 11.10 7.74
CA LYS A 113 -2.44 10.28 8.89
C LYS A 113 -3.18 9.05 8.39
N ARG A 114 -2.67 7.86 8.70
CA ARG A 114 -3.32 6.58 8.42
C ARG A 114 -3.74 5.93 9.73
N PHE A 115 -5.01 5.58 9.85
CA PHE A 115 -5.51 4.77 10.95
C PHE A 115 -5.18 3.30 10.68
N VAL A 116 -4.26 2.74 11.47
CA VAL A 116 -3.84 1.33 11.42
C VAL A 116 -3.49 0.88 12.83
N SER A 117 -3.76 -0.39 13.15
CA SER A 117 -3.18 -1.03 14.33
C SER A 117 -1.66 -1.15 14.15
N ARG A 118 -0.90 -0.91 15.22
CA ARG A 118 0.56 -1.13 15.27
C ARG A 118 0.88 -1.86 16.56
N LYS A 119 1.86 -2.77 16.51
CA LYS A 119 2.36 -3.41 17.72
C LYS A 119 2.95 -2.32 18.64
N LYS A 120 2.64 -2.44 19.93
CA LYS A 120 3.25 -1.62 20.98
C LYS A 120 4.74 -1.95 21.12
#